data_AF-A0A0Q9RET7-F1
#
_entry.id   AF-A0A0Q9RET7-F1
#
_cell.length_a   1.000
_cell.length_b   1.000
_cell.length_c   1.000
_cell.angle_alpha   90.00
_cell.angle_beta   90.00
_cell.angle_gamma   90.00
#
_symmetry.space_group_name_H-M   'P 1'
#
loop_
_entity.id
_entity.type
_entity.pdbx_description
1 polymer ?
#
loop_
_entity_poly.entity_id
_entity_poly.type
_entity_poly.pdbx_seq_one_letter_code
_entity_poly.pdbx_strand_id
1 'polypeptide(L)'
;MKAWKEYFETNQEITIQSLAAYVNQHIQQMWVSVLQDHYDELTDTFEKIGEPSYGVYIHKLLQPILKEVTNAGYNLKPGFNMPHSLEHWGPPEERERCMWCVVKDEHEKPVGTFVLRVFHSHVKFKVPLAPDILALDETEQDSIIAAISKANIRLNKKYRGVVHQNRENDQIQRWDYSAETGLSDYLTQNETEVSVLDYALSKWGKEGWELASVVPHEGRLIAFFKRPAS
;
A
#
# COMPACT_ATOMS: atom_id res chain seq x y z
N MET A 1 -18.52 7.04 12.08
CA MET A 1 -18.63 5.73 11.42
C MET A 1 -20.04 5.22 11.54
N LYS A 2 -20.60 4.61 10.50
CA LYS A 2 -21.83 3.83 10.67
C LYS A 2 -21.49 2.58 11.46
N ALA A 3 -22.36 2.18 12.39
CA ALA A 3 -22.19 0.91 13.08
C ALA A 3 -22.43 -0.25 12.11
N TRP A 4 -21.83 -1.43 12.35
CA TRP A 4 -22.00 -2.63 11.51
C TRP A 4 -23.45 -2.86 11.04
N LYS A 5 -24.41 -2.85 11.98
CA LYS A 5 -25.85 -3.06 11.70
C LYS A 5 -26.48 -1.99 10.81
N GLU A 6 -26.00 -0.76 10.91
CA GLU A 6 -26.47 0.38 10.09
C GLU A 6 -25.83 0.33 8.69
N TYR A 7 -24.61 -0.19 8.59
CA TYR A 7 -23.90 -0.32 7.31
C TYR A 7 -24.45 -1.47 6.47
N PHE A 8 -24.68 -2.63 7.09
CA PHE A 8 -25.16 -3.85 6.44
C PHE A 8 -26.65 -4.08 6.74
N GLU A 9 -27.53 -3.14 6.36
CA GLU A 9 -28.98 -3.26 6.56
C GLU A 9 -29.48 -4.70 6.38
N THR A 10 -30.36 -5.17 7.27
CA THR A 10 -30.85 -6.55 7.29
C THR A 10 -31.34 -7.00 5.91
N ASN A 11 -30.60 -7.92 5.28
CA ASN A 11 -30.84 -8.64 4.00
C ASN A 11 -30.04 -8.23 2.74
N GLN A 12 -28.81 -7.71 2.86
CA GLN A 12 -27.85 -7.78 1.75
C GLN A 12 -26.79 -8.87 1.98
N GLU A 13 -26.49 -9.63 0.93
CA GLU A 13 -25.36 -10.56 0.91
C GLU A 13 -24.07 -9.76 1.12
N ILE A 14 -23.33 -10.09 2.17
CA ILE A 14 -22.08 -9.42 2.51
C ILE A 14 -20.98 -10.00 1.62
N THR A 15 -20.47 -9.18 0.72
CA THR A 15 -19.37 -9.50 -0.20
C THR A 15 -18.03 -8.99 0.33
N ILE A 16 -16.91 -9.52 -0.18
CA ILE A 16 -15.57 -9.02 0.16
C ILE A 16 -15.41 -7.52 -0.16
N GLN A 17 -16.04 -7.03 -1.23
CA GLN A 17 -16.04 -5.61 -1.61
C GLN A 17 -16.78 -4.75 -0.59
N SER A 18 -17.93 -5.21 -0.09
CA SER A 18 -18.71 -4.51 0.93
C SER A 18 -17.97 -4.47 2.28
N LEU A 19 -17.30 -5.56 2.65
CA LEU A 19 -16.43 -5.64 3.84
C LEU A 19 -15.24 -4.67 3.72
N ALA A 20 -14.55 -4.64 2.58
CA ALA A 20 -13.43 -3.72 2.37
C ALA A 20 -13.89 -2.26 2.39
N ALA A 21 -15.06 -1.96 1.81
CA ALA A 21 -15.65 -0.62 1.85
C ALA A 21 -15.99 -0.18 3.29
N TYR A 22 -16.51 -1.09 4.12
CA TYR A 22 -16.76 -0.84 5.55
C TYR A 22 -15.45 -0.52 6.29
N VAL A 23 -14.42 -1.36 6.11
CA VAL A 23 -13.10 -1.15 6.76
C VAL A 23 -12.44 0.14 6.27
N ASN A 24 -12.56 0.48 4.98
CA ASN A 24 -12.04 1.73 4.45
C ASN A 24 -12.76 2.96 5.03
N GLN A 25 -14.05 2.89 5.34
CA GLN A 25 -14.73 3.99 6.03
C GLN A 25 -14.09 4.27 7.39
N HIS A 26 -13.68 3.23 8.11
CA HIS A 26 -12.93 3.37 9.36
C HIS A 26 -11.56 4.01 9.12
N ILE A 27 -10.78 3.46 8.19
CA ILE A 27 -9.43 3.96 7.91
C ILE A 27 -9.47 5.44 7.54
N GLN A 28 -10.33 5.85 6.61
CA GLN A 28 -10.42 7.24 6.16
C GLN A 28 -10.82 8.22 7.28
N GLN A 29 -11.56 7.75 8.30
CA GLN A 29 -11.95 8.57 9.45
C GLN A 29 -10.86 8.64 10.53
N MET A 30 -10.08 7.57 10.71
CA MET A 30 -9.23 7.39 11.88
C MET A 30 -7.73 7.54 11.60
N TRP A 31 -7.27 7.39 10.35
CA TRP A 31 -5.83 7.26 10.08
C TRP A 31 -5.00 8.47 10.52
N VAL A 32 -5.51 9.69 10.33
CA VAL A 32 -4.84 10.94 10.75
C VAL A 32 -4.80 11.04 12.26
N SER A 33 -5.92 10.83 12.94
CA SER A 33 -5.98 10.97 14.40
C SER A 33 -5.10 9.93 15.07
N VAL A 34 -5.18 8.66 14.66
CA VAL A 34 -4.32 7.59 15.21
C VAL A 34 -2.84 7.89 14.95
N LEU A 35 -2.49 8.45 13.79
CA LEU A 35 -1.11 8.83 13.50
C LEU A 35 -0.64 9.99 14.40
N GLN A 36 -1.47 11.01 14.61
CA GLN A 36 -1.16 12.19 15.41
C GLN A 36 -1.08 11.86 16.91
N ASP A 37 -2.07 11.13 17.43
CA ASP A 37 -2.19 10.77 18.84
C ASP A 37 -1.03 9.88 19.32
N HIS A 38 -0.39 9.17 18.39
CA HIS A 38 0.72 8.26 18.67
C HIS A 38 2.03 8.66 17.98
N TYR A 39 2.14 9.88 17.44
CA TYR A 39 3.27 10.25 16.58
C TYR A 39 4.64 10.12 17.28
N ASP A 40 4.74 10.65 18.51
CA ASP A 40 5.98 10.60 19.29
C ASP A 40 6.36 9.16 19.64
N GLU A 41 5.40 8.36 20.11
CA GLU A 41 5.58 6.93 20.41
C GLU A 41 6.08 6.16 19.18
N LEU A 42 5.48 6.40 18.01
CA LEU A 42 5.80 5.70 16.77
C LEU A 42 7.16 6.15 16.21
N THR A 43 7.49 7.42 16.32
CA THR A 43 8.80 7.96 15.92
C THR A 43 9.91 7.39 16.80
N ASP A 44 9.75 7.42 18.12
CA ASP A 44 10.67 6.79 19.07
C ASP A 44 10.83 5.29 18.81
N THR A 45 9.73 4.62 18.45
CA THR A 45 9.76 3.19 18.11
C THR A 45 10.52 2.96 16.81
N PHE A 46 10.29 3.79 15.78
CA PHE A 46 11.03 3.71 14.52
C PHE A 46 12.54 3.92 14.72
N GLU A 47 12.95 4.86 15.57
CA GLU A 47 14.36 5.05 15.90
C GLU A 47 14.99 3.84 16.59
N LYS A 48 14.21 3.08 17.36
CA LYS A 48 14.68 1.90 18.11
C LYS A 48 14.72 0.62 17.27
N ILE A 49 13.67 0.38 16.48
CA ILE A 49 13.49 -0.92 15.79
C ILE A 49 13.27 -0.79 14.29
N GLY A 50 13.15 0.41 13.74
CA GLY A 50 12.98 0.67 12.31
C GLY A 50 11.56 0.39 11.80
N GLU A 51 11.48 -0.20 10.61
CA GLU A 51 10.24 -0.52 9.88
C GLU A 51 9.14 -1.28 10.66
N PRO A 52 9.46 -2.20 11.60
CA PRO A 52 8.44 -2.86 12.42
C PRO A 52 7.51 -1.88 13.18
N SER A 53 7.92 -0.64 13.41
CA SER A 53 7.06 0.43 13.96
C SER A 53 5.80 0.69 13.12
N TYR A 54 5.86 0.51 11.79
CA TYR A 54 4.67 0.62 10.94
C TYR A 54 3.64 -0.47 11.27
N GLY A 55 4.08 -1.65 11.67
CA GLY A 55 3.19 -2.71 12.18
C GLY A 55 2.43 -2.26 13.43
N VAL A 56 3.07 -1.50 14.33
CA VAL A 56 2.43 -0.92 15.52
C VAL A 56 1.36 0.09 15.13
N TYR A 57 1.66 1.00 14.20
CA TYR A 57 0.69 1.96 13.67
C TYR A 57 -0.51 1.25 13.03
N ILE A 58 -0.26 0.31 12.13
CA ILE A 58 -1.30 -0.46 11.43
C ILE A 58 -2.16 -1.24 12.42
N HIS A 59 -1.56 -1.82 13.47
CA HIS A 59 -2.31 -2.49 14.51
C HIS A 59 -3.26 -1.53 15.24
N LYS A 60 -2.77 -0.36 15.70
CA LYS A 60 -3.60 0.65 16.36
C LYS A 60 -4.74 1.13 15.47
N LEU A 61 -4.46 1.31 14.17
CA LEU A 61 -5.44 1.76 13.19
C LEU A 61 -6.53 0.71 12.92
N LEU A 62 -6.15 -0.55 12.71
CA LEU A 62 -7.07 -1.57 12.20
C LEU A 62 -7.69 -2.44 13.30
N GLN A 63 -7.07 -2.58 14.47
CA GLN A 63 -7.57 -3.50 15.50
C GLN A 63 -9.03 -3.25 15.91
N PRO A 64 -9.51 -2.01 16.09
CA PRO A 64 -10.91 -1.77 16.45
C PRO A 64 -11.88 -2.31 15.40
N ILE A 65 -11.64 -2.01 14.12
CA ILE A 65 -12.54 -2.40 13.03
C ILE A 65 -12.44 -3.88 12.66
N LEU A 66 -11.23 -4.46 12.70
CA LEU A 66 -11.06 -5.90 12.45
C LEU A 66 -11.69 -6.76 13.56
N LYS A 67 -11.75 -6.24 14.79
CA LYS A 67 -12.49 -6.89 15.88
C LYS A 67 -13.99 -6.90 15.59
N GLU A 68 -14.55 -5.81 15.07
CA GLU A 68 -15.96 -5.79 14.66
C GLU A 68 -16.26 -6.77 13.53
N VAL A 69 -15.42 -6.81 12.49
CA VAL A 69 -15.53 -7.78 11.39
C VAL A 69 -15.47 -9.22 11.90
N THR A 70 -14.56 -9.51 12.83
CA THR A 70 -14.45 -10.83 13.48
C THR A 70 -15.68 -11.17 14.31
N ASN A 71 -16.20 -10.22 15.08
CA ASN A 71 -17.41 -10.42 15.90
C ASN A 71 -18.67 -10.64 15.05
N ALA A 72 -18.64 -10.22 13.79
CA ALA A 72 -19.72 -10.45 12.84
C ALA A 72 -19.62 -11.80 12.08
N GLY A 73 -18.66 -12.65 12.45
CA GLY A 73 -18.51 -14.01 11.88
C GLY A 73 -17.45 -14.14 10.80
N TYR A 74 -16.69 -13.08 10.49
CA TYR A 74 -15.65 -13.13 9.45
C TYR A 74 -14.25 -13.31 10.04
N ASN A 75 -13.63 -14.45 9.77
CA ASN A 75 -12.30 -14.79 10.25
C ASN A 75 -11.22 -14.24 9.30
N LEU A 76 -10.28 -13.45 9.83
CA LEU A 76 -9.16 -12.88 9.08
C LEU A 76 -7.80 -13.50 9.46
N LYS A 77 -7.76 -14.56 10.30
CA LYS A 77 -6.50 -15.13 10.78
C LYS A 77 -5.67 -15.69 9.60
N PRO A 78 -4.34 -15.47 9.58
CA PRO A 78 -3.49 -14.91 10.64
C PRO A 78 -3.46 -13.37 10.72
N GLY A 79 -4.22 -12.65 9.90
CA GLY A 79 -4.17 -11.20 9.75
C GLY A 79 -3.15 -10.77 8.71
N PHE A 80 -2.90 -9.47 8.61
CA PHE A 80 -1.85 -8.90 7.76
C PHE A 80 -0.47 -9.20 8.36
N ASN A 81 0.36 -9.98 7.65
CA ASN A 81 1.67 -10.39 8.13
C ASN A 81 2.74 -10.29 7.03
N MET A 82 4.02 -10.36 7.42
CA MET A 82 5.15 -10.18 6.51
C MET A 82 5.29 -11.28 5.44
N PRO A 83 5.10 -12.59 5.75
CA PRO A 83 5.13 -13.63 4.72
C PRO A 83 4.11 -13.45 3.60
N HIS A 84 2.98 -12.79 3.90
CA HIS A 84 1.93 -12.47 2.94
C HIS A 84 2.00 -10.99 2.55
N SER A 85 3.16 -10.56 2.05
CA SER A 85 3.35 -9.18 1.61
C SER A 85 4.27 -9.01 0.40
N LEU A 86 4.06 -7.93 -0.36
CA LEU A 86 4.89 -7.48 -1.48
C LEU A 86 5.24 -6.00 -1.29
N GLU A 87 6.49 -5.63 -1.55
CA GLU A 87 6.98 -4.26 -1.51
C GLU A 87 7.94 -4.05 -2.69
N HIS A 88 7.42 -3.53 -3.79
CA HIS A 88 8.16 -3.41 -5.04
C HIS A 88 8.12 -2.02 -5.67
N TRP A 89 7.33 -1.09 -5.10
CA TRP A 89 6.92 0.12 -5.82
C TRP A 89 7.20 1.43 -5.04
N GLY A 90 7.56 2.50 -5.76
CA GLY A 90 7.79 3.86 -5.25
C GLY A 90 9.24 4.13 -4.78
N PRO A 91 9.63 5.35 -4.40
CA PRO A 91 10.98 5.64 -3.86
C PRO A 91 11.11 5.25 -2.37
N PRO A 92 12.32 5.23 -1.78
CA PRO A 92 12.53 4.97 -0.34
C PRO A 92 11.70 5.85 0.60
N GLU A 93 11.34 7.07 0.19
CA GLU A 93 10.53 8.00 0.98
C GLU A 93 9.02 7.69 0.95
N GLU A 94 8.59 6.87 -0.01
CA GLU A 94 7.20 6.48 -0.22
C GLU A 94 7.13 5.11 -0.89
N ARG A 95 7.56 4.07 -0.17
CA ARG A 95 7.39 2.69 -0.60
C ARG A 95 5.98 2.22 -0.36
N GLU A 96 5.42 1.61 -1.39
CA GLU A 96 4.15 0.90 -1.33
C GLU A 96 4.39 -0.56 -0.92
N ARG A 97 3.75 -0.97 0.17
CA ARG A 97 3.66 -2.36 0.59
C ARG A 97 2.21 -2.81 0.55
N CYS A 98 1.98 -3.95 -0.07
CA CYS A 98 0.69 -4.65 -0.03
C CYS A 98 0.84 -5.89 0.86
N MET A 99 0.02 -6.01 1.89
CA MET A 99 -0.11 -7.20 2.74
C MET A 99 -1.49 -7.80 2.52
N TRP A 100 -1.66 -9.11 2.58
CA TRP A 100 -2.98 -9.73 2.40
C TRP A 100 -3.36 -10.74 3.47
N CYS A 101 -4.67 -10.92 3.64
CA CYS A 101 -5.25 -12.05 4.36
C CYS A 101 -6.55 -12.50 3.69
N VAL A 102 -6.75 -13.81 3.64
CA VAL A 102 -8.00 -14.42 3.15
C VAL A 102 -9.06 -14.25 4.24
N VAL A 103 -10.18 -13.65 3.88
CA VAL A 103 -11.35 -13.52 4.74
C VAL A 103 -12.22 -14.74 4.57
N LYS A 104 -12.57 -15.38 5.68
CA LYS A 104 -13.46 -16.54 5.69
C LYS A 104 -14.73 -16.24 6.47
N ASP A 105 -15.82 -16.88 6.11
CA ASP A 105 -17.06 -16.84 6.88
C ASP A 105 -17.01 -17.74 8.13
N GLU A 106 -18.12 -17.79 8.86
CA GLU A 106 -18.28 -18.60 10.07
C GLU A 106 -18.18 -20.12 9.83
N HIS A 107 -18.24 -20.56 8.57
CA HIS A 107 -18.08 -21.94 8.13
C HIS A 107 -16.68 -22.22 7.58
N GLU A 108 -15.72 -21.31 7.81
CA GLU A 108 -14.35 -21.37 7.28
C GLU A 108 -14.27 -21.38 5.75
N LYS A 109 -15.34 -20.98 5.05
CA LYS A 109 -15.35 -20.85 3.60
C LYS A 109 -14.73 -19.50 3.21
N PRO A 110 -13.76 -19.47 2.29
CA PRO A 110 -13.22 -18.21 1.77
C PRO A 110 -14.31 -17.35 1.10
N VAL A 111 -14.39 -16.09 1.51
CA VAL A 111 -15.28 -15.05 0.94
C VAL A 111 -14.53 -14.17 -0.05
N GLY A 112 -13.21 -14.08 0.11
CA GLY A 112 -12.30 -13.30 -0.72
C GLY A 112 -11.05 -12.94 0.07
N THR A 113 -10.29 -11.97 -0.42
CA THR A 113 -9.05 -11.50 0.20
C THR A 113 -9.09 -10.01 0.45
N PHE A 114 -8.67 -9.61 1.65
CA PHE A 114 -8.29 -8.24 1.93
C PHE A 114 -6.83 -8.04 1.58
N VAL A 115 -6.54 -6.98 0.84
CA VAL A 115 -5.18 -6.49 0.61
C VAL A 115 -5.04 -5.13 1.26
N LEU A 116 -4.34 -5.07 2.39
CA LEU A 116 -3.91 -3.84 3.01
C LEU A 116 -2.77 -3.23 2.21
N ARG A 117 -3.00 -2.06 1.65
CA ARG A 117 -1.95 -1.24 1.04
C ARG A 117 -1.53 -0.14 1.99
N VAL A 118 -0.23 -0.01 2.18
CA VAL A 118 0.40 0.99 3.04
C VAL A 118 1.51 1.68 2.26
N PHE A 119 1.57 3.00 2.39
CA PHE A 119 2.70 3.79 1.92
C PHE A 119 3.52 4.23 3.13
N HIS A 120 4.84 4.07 3.07
CA HIS A 120 5.72 4.35 4.19
C HIS A 120 7.11 4.75 3.71
N SER A 121 7.90 5.36 4.60
CA SER A 121 9.27 5.75 4.33
C SER A 121 10.27 4.82 5.03
N HIS A 122 11.29 4.40 4.31
CA HIS A 122 12.46 3.70 4.86
C HIS A 122 13.50 4.66 5.44
N VAL A 123 13.36 5.97 5.18
CA VAL A 123 14.33 7.00 5.60
C VAL A 123 14.02 7.55 6.99
N LYS A 124 12.73 7.72 7.31
CA LYS A 124 12.24 8.23 8.59
C LYS A 124 10.81 7.76 8.82
N PHE A 125 10.32 7.80 10.05
CA PHE A 125 8.91 7.53 10.32
C PHE A 125 8.02 8.53 9.58
N LYS A 126 7.33 8.08 8.53
CA LYS A 126 6.38 8.89 7.75
C LYS A 126 5.38 7.97 7.06
N VAL A 127 4.11 8.31 7.18
CA VAL A 127 2.99 7.69 6.44
C VAL A 127 2.49 8.71 5.41
N PRO A 128 3.05 8.74 4.18
CA PRO A 128 2.78 9.80 3.21
C PRO A 128 1.36 9.78 2.63
N LEU A 129 0.69 8.63 2.64
CA LEU A 129 -0.66 8.45 2.13
C LEU A 129 -1.47 7.57 3.09
N ALA A 130 -2.78 7.82 3.14
CA ALA A 130 -3.70 7.00 3.91
C ALA A 130 -3.59 5.52 3.46
N PRO A 131 -3.48 4.57 4.40
CA PRO A 131 -3.67 3.16 4.08
C PRO A 131 -5.07 2.89 3.52
N ASP A 132 -5.23 1.79 2.81
CA ASP A 132 -6.55 1.30 2.39
C ASP A 132 -6.57 -0.22 2.22
N ILE A 133 -7.78 -0.78 2.19
CA ILE A 133 -8.05 -2.19 1.89
C ILE A 133 -8.58 -2.30 0.46
N LEU A 134 -7.89 -3.06 -0.37
CA LEU A 134 -8.41 -3.54 -1.65
C LEU A 134 -9.12 -4.89 -1.40
N ALA A 135 -10.25 -5.10 -2.08
CA ALA A 135 -10.93 -6.38 -2.09
C ALA A 135 -10.56 -7.16 -3.35
N LEU A 136 -10.18 -8.42 -3.16
CA LEU A 136 -9.94 -9.39 -4.22
C LEU A 136 -10.86 -10.58 -4.06
N ASP A 137 -11.35 -11.13 -5.17
CA ASP A 137 -12.12 -12.38 -5.15
C ASP A 137 -11.18 -13.60 -5.07
N GLU A 138 -9.91 -13.42 -5.46
CA GLU A 138 -8.87 -14.43 -5.40
C GLU A 138 -8.52 -14.81 -3.95
N THR A 139 -8.44 -16.12 -3.67
CA THR A 139 -8.13 -16.67 -2.34
C THR A 139 -6.86 -17.50 -2.31
N GLU A 140 -6.32 -17.86 -3.48
CA GLU A 140 -5.08 -18.63 -3.63
C GLU A 140 -3.88 -17.70 -3.76
N GLN A 141 -2.77 -18.05 -3.10
CA GLN A 141 -1.59 -17.18 -2.98
C GLN A 141 -1.06 -16.67 -4.33
N ASP A 142 -0.86 -17.55 -5.30
CA ASP A 142 -0.31 -17.16 -6.61
C ASP A 142 -1.27 -16.23 -7.38
N SER A 143 -2.58 -16.48 -7.27
CA SER A 143 -3.62 -15.65 -7.87
C SER A 143 -3.68 -14.27 -7.20
N ILE A 144 -3.54 -14.21 -5.88
CA ILE A 144 -3.47 -12.96 -5.12
C ILE A 144 -2.24 -12.15 -5.53
N ILE A 145 -1.06 -12.78 -5.59
CA ILE A 145 0.19 -12.14 -6.02
C ILE A 145 0.05 -11.60 -7.46
N ALA A 146 -0.51 -12.40 -8.37
CA ALA A 146 -0.74 -12.01 -9.75
C ALA A 146 -1.74 -10.84 -9.87
N ALA A 147 -2.78 -10.83 -9.04
CA ALA A 147 -3.75 -9.73 -8.99
C ALA A 147 -3.13 -8.45 -8.43
N ILE A 148 -2.43 -8.54 -7.29
CA ILE A 148 -1.74 -7.41 -6.67
C ILE A 148 -0.69 -6.84 -7.63
N SER A 149 0.00 -7.66 -8.41
CA SER A 149 1.02 -7.17 -9.35
C SER A 149 0.43 -6.35 -10.51
N LYS A 150 -0.88 -6.36 -10.76
CA LYS A 150 -1.50 -5.51 -11.79
C LYS A 150 -1.71 -4.09 -11.28
N ALA A 151 -1.04 -3.11 -11.89
CA ALA A 151 -1.08 -1.73 -11.39
C ALA A 151 -2.47 -1.11 -11.37
N ASN A 152 -3.36 -1.47 -12.30
CA ASN A 152 -4.75 -0.98 -12.31
C ASN A 152 -5.61 -1.53 -11.16
N ILE A 153 -5.22 -2.67 -10.56
CA ILE A 153 -5.87 -3.21 -9.36
C ILE A 153 -5.45 -2.41 -8.14
N ARG A 154 -4.14 -2.12 -8.01
CA ARG A 154 -3.63 -1.30 -6.90
C ARG A 154 -4.08 0.15 -7.04
N LEU A 155 -3.84 0.77 -8.18
CA LEU A 155 -4.05 2.20 -8.42
C LEU A 155 -5.49 2.47 -8.84
N ASN A 156 -6.37 2.62 -7.85
CA ASN A 156 -7.72 3.13 -8.07
C ASN A 156 -7.67 4.55 -8.70
N LYS A 157 -8.73 4.97 -9.40
CA LYS A 157 -8.86 6.23 -10.17
C LYS A 157 -8.57 7.53 -9.39
N LYS A 158 -8.43 7.48 -8.06
CA LYS A 158 -8.11 8.63 -7.20
C LYS A 158 -6.65 9.11 -7.34
N TYR A 159 -5.75 8.26 -7.81
CA TYR A 159 -4.31 8.56 -7.87
C TYR A 159 -3.90 9.02 -9.27
N ARG A 160 -4.42 10.18 -9.71
CA ARG A 160 -3.95 10.87 -10.92
C ARG A 160 -3.40 12.23 -10.53
N GLY A 161 -2.09 12.40 -10.66
CA GLY A 161 -1.44 13.69 -10.41
C GLY A 161 -0.03 13.69 -10.96
N VAL A 162 0.21 14.57 -11.93
CA VAL A 162 1.55 14.96 -12.40
C VAL A 162 1.95 16.20 -11.60
N VAL A 163 3.17 16.21 -11.06
CA VAL A 163 3.77 17.40 -10.45
C VAL A 163 5.05 17.71 -11.20
N HIS A 164 5.11 18.90 -11.79
CA HIS A 164 6.34 19.46 -12.35
C HIS A 164 7.22 20.00 -11.22
N GLN A 165 8.51 19.66 -11.24
CA GLN A 165 9.51 20.32 -10.40
C GLN A 165 10.45 21.15 -11.28
N ASN A 166 10.67 22.40 -10.87
CA ASN A 166 11.75 23.23 -11.36
C ASN A 166 13.01 22.86 -10.59
N ARG A 167 14.09 22.55 -11.30
CA ARG A 167 15.41 22.30 -10.71
C ARG A 167 16.31 23.50 -10.92
N GLU A 168 16.89 23.98 -9.84
CA GLU A 168 18.08 24.83 -9.89
C GLU A 168 19.33 23.95 -9.87
N ASN A 169 20.26 24.25 -10.78
CA ASN A 169 21.50 23.51 -10.96
C ASN A 169 22.54 23.97 -9.94
N ASP A 170 22.75 23.18 -8.89
CA ASP A 170 23.94 23.29 -8.05
C ASP A 170 25.01 22.27 -8.47
N GLN A 171 26.28 22.59 -8.23
CA GLN A 171 27.41 21.73 -8.56
C GLN A 171 27.45 20.50 -7.64
N ILE A 172 27.08 19.34 -8.20
CA ILE A 172 26.91 18.07 -7.48
C ILE A 172 28.27 17.38 -7.25
N GLN A 173 28.60 17.03 -6.00
CA GLN A 173 29.81 16.27 -5.65
C GLN A 173 29.55 14.80 -5.24
N ARG A 174 28.31 14.39 -4.90
CA ARG A 174 27.96 13.03 -4.48
C ARG A 174 26.56 12.62 -4.94
N TRP A 175 26.34 11.32 -5.14
CA TRP A 175 25.10 10.74 -5.65
C TRP A 175 24.58 9.63 -4.73
N ASP A 176 23.28 9.64 -4.45
CA ASP A 176 22.55 8.51 -3.88
C ASP A 176 21.97 7.64 -5.00
N TYR A 177 21.79 6.35 -4.71
CA TYR A 177 21.24 5.36 -5.65
C TYR A 177 20.13 4.55 -5.00
N SER A 178 19.12 4.16 -5.78
CA SER A 178 18.06 3.25 -5.37
C SER A 178 17.54 2.46 -6.57
N ALA A 179 16.73 1.44 -6.32
CA ALA A 179 16.18 0.58 -7.36
C ALA A 179 14.69 0.29 -7.14
N GLU A 180 13.96 0.08 -8.23
CA GLU A 180 12.59 -0.42 -8.25
C GLU A 180 12.54 -1.74 -9.01
N THR A 181 11.89 -2.76 -8.44
CA THR A 181 11.73 -4.07 -9.08
C THR A 181 10.30 -4.32 -9.57
N GLY A 182 9.37 -3.40 -9.27
CA GLY A 182 7.98 -3.43 -9.70
C GLY A 182 7.69 -2.58 -10.94
N LEU A 183 8.69 -2.00 -11.63
CA LEU A 183 8.42 -1.09 -12.75
C LEU A 183 7.65 -1.78 -13.89
N SER A 184 7.93 -3.07 -14.15
CA SER A 184 7.23 -3.88 -15.14
C SER A 184 5.73 -4.01 -14.90
N ASP A 185 5.29 -3.89 -13.64
CA ASP A 185 3.88 -3.99 -13.26
C ASP A 185 3.05 -2.82 -13.78
N TYR A 186 3.71 -1.70 -14.10
CA TYR A 186 3.10 -0.52 -14.72
C TYR A 186 3.03 -0.61 -16.25
N LEU A 187 3.73 -1.56 -16.86
CA LEU A 187 3.83 -1.72 -18.32
C LEU A 187 2.83 -2.73 -18.88
N THR A 188 2.21 -3.55 -18.04
CA THR A 188 1.34 -4.66 -18.43
C THR A 188 -0.10 -4.22 -18.71
N GLN A 189 -0.36 -3.21 -19.55
CA GLN A 189 -1.70 -2.95 -20.11
C GLN A 189 -1.70 -2.38 -21.54
N ASN A 190 -2.74 -2.77 -22.29
CA ASN A 190 -3.05 -2.39 -23.67
C ASN A 190 -2.84 -0.89 -23.95
N GLU A 191 -2.27 -0.64 -25.13
CA GLU A 191 -1.82 0.57 -25.87
C GLU A 191 -2.50 1.95 -25.66
N THR A 192 -3.36 2.20 -24.66
CA THR A 192 -4.15 3.44 -24.57
C THR A 192 -4.02 4.27 -23.29
N GLU A 193 -3.36 3.81 -22.22
CA GLU A 193 -3.20 4.64 -21.00
C GLU A 193 -1.74 4.92 -20.63
N VAL A 194 -1.23 6.03 -21.15
CA VAL A 194 0.04 6.69 -20.74
C VAL A 194 0.08 7.05 -19.24
N SER A 195 -1.00 6.84 -18.46
CA SER A 195 -1.12 7.42 -17.10
C SER A 195 -0.43 6.68 -15.95
N VAL A 196 -0.18 5.37 -16.04
CA VAL A 196 0.23 4.58 -14.86
C VAL A 196 1.75 4.52 -14.68
N LEU A 197 2.49 4.41 -15.79
CA LEU A 197 3.95 4.53 -15.76
C LEU A 197 4.37 5.96 -15.38
N ASP A 198 3.68 6.98 -15.91
CA ASP A 198 3.91 8.38 -15.53
C ASP A 198 3.66 8.59 -14.03
N TYR A 199 2.59 8.00 -13.49
CA TYR A 199 2.37 7.98 -12.04
C TYR A 199 3.57 7.39 -11.30
N ALA A 200 4.04 6.20 -11.69
CA ALA A 200 5.18 5.54 -11.05
C ALA A 200 6.44 6.43 -11.08
N LEU A 201 6.82 6.92 -12.26
CA LEU A 201 8.01 7.77 -12.42
C LEU A 201 7.87 9.12 -11.70
N SER A 202 6.67 9.70 -11.66
CA SER A 202 6.42 10.94 -10.91
C SER A 202 6.68 10.79 -9.41
N LYS A 203 6.44 9.59 -8.84
CA LYS A 203 6.73 9.31 -7.42
C LYS A 203 8.22 9.39 -7.13
N TRP A 204 9.06 8.98 -8.07
CA TRP A 204 10.51 9.11 -7.98
C TRP A 204 10.94 10.56 -8.17
N GLY A 205 10.46 11.19 -9.24
CA GLY A 205 10.82 12.56 -9.59
C GLY A 205 10.50 13.59 -8.50
N LYS A 206 9.38 13.43 -7.78
CA LYS A 206 9.00 14.36 -6.69
C LYS A 206 10.00 14.35 -5.51
N GLU A 207 10.73 13.26 -5.32
CA GLU A 207 11.74 13.10 -4.27
C GLU A 207 13.17 13.35 -4.83
N GLY A 208 13.24 13.97 -6.01
CA GLY A 208 14.49 14.36 -6.67
C GLY A 208 15.20 13.25 -7.42
N TRP A 209 14.63 12.04 -7.49
CA TRP A 209 15.23 10.90 -8.17
C TRP A 209 15.08 10.98 -9.69
N GLU A 210 16.16 10.64 -10.39
CA GLU A 210 16.24 10.50 -11.83
C GLU A 210 16.38 9.04 -12.21
N LEU A 211 15.62 8.60 -13.22
CA LEU A 211 15.84 7.29 -13.82
C LEU A 211 17.21 7.27 -14.51
N ALA A 212 18.11 6.41 -14.04
CA ALA A 212 19.46 6.25 -14.56
C ALA A 212 19.57 5.12 -15.59
N SER A 213 18.94 3.98 -15.33
CA SER A 213 18.90 2.84 -16.24
C SER A 213 17.74 1.88 -15.93
N VAL A 214 17.37 1.07 -16.91
CA VAL A 214 16.41 -0.03 -16.74
C VAL A 214 17.04 -1.29 -17.33
N VAL A 215 17.07 -2.38 -16.56
CA VAL A 215 17.64 -3.66 -17.01
C VAL A 215 16.66 -4.81 -16.77
N PRO A 216 16.57 -5.78 -17.67
CA PRO A 216 15.83 -7.02 -17.41
C PRO A 216 16.64 -7.94 -16.46
N HIS A 217 15.97 -8.53 -15.48
CA HIS A 217 16.54 -9.51 -14.56
C HIS A 217 15.46 -10.47 -14.06
N GLU A 218 15.69 -11.78 -14.18
CA GLU A 218 14.78 -12.85 -13.71
C GLU A 218 13.30 -12.65 -14.10
N GLY A 219 13.05 -12.22 -15.35
CA GLY A 219 11.70 -12.01 -15.87
C GLY A 219 11.03 -10.71 -15.39
N ARG A 220 11.76 -9.82 -14.70
CA ARG A 220 11.31 -8.50 -14.25
C ARG A 220 12.17 -7.38 -14.84
N LEU A 221 11.68 -6.16 -14.77
CA LEU A 221 12.47 -4.97 -15.06
C LEU A 221 12.92 -4.33 -13.75
N ILE A 222 14.23 -4.15 -13.61
CA ILE A 222 14.84 -3.39 -12.51
C ILE A 222 15.18 -2.00 -13.03
N ALA A 223 14.58 -0.99 -12.43
CA ALA A 223 14.86 0.40 -12.71
C ALA A 223 15.79 0.97 -11.65
N PHE A 224 16.92 1.53 -12.06
CA PHE A 224 17.87 2.19 -11.18
C PHE A 224 17.67 3.69 -11.23
N PHE A 225 17.65 4.31 -10.06
CA PHE A 225 17.47 5.74 -9.89
C PHE A 225 18.67 6.34 -9.17
N LYS A 226 18.96 7.61 -9.46
CA LYS A 226 19.98 8.40 -8.77
C LYS A 226 19.45 9.77 -8.39
N ARG A 227 20.00 10.38 -7.33
CA ARG A 227 19.78 11.81 -7.03
C ARG A 227 21.04 12.43 -6.43
N PRO A 228 21.19 13.76 -6.46
CA PRO A 228 22.22 14.42 -5.67
C PRO A 228 22.08 14.03 -4.20
N ALA A 229 23.19 13.66 -3.56
CA ALA A 229 23.19 13.38 -2.14
C ALA A 229 22.94 14.67 -1.33
N SER A 230 22.08 14.56 -0.33
CA SER A 230 21.72 15.64 0.61
C SER A 230 22.78 15.88 1.68
#